data_AF-A0A3D9SQ40-F1
#
_entry.id   AF-A0A3D9SQ40-F1
#
_cell.length_a   1.000
_cell.length_b   1.000
_cell.length_c   1.000
_cell.angle_alpha   90.00
_cell.angle_beta   90.00
_cell.angle_gamma   90.00
#
_symmetry.space_group_name_H-M   'P 1'
#
loop_
_entity.id
_entity.type
_entity.pdbx_description
1 polymer ?
#
loop_
_entity_poly.entity_id
_entity_poly.type
_entity_poly.pdbx_seq_one_letter_code
_entity_poly.pdbx_strand_id
1 'polypeptide(L)'
;MGSTAAGVVFIVSLLVALALVHVPLGDHMFRVYGSEKHSRVERRLYRLIGVAPDVEQRWSVYARAVLAFSLVSVLFLYGFQRLQDRLVLSLGFEPVPDHVAWNTAVSFVTNTNWQAYSGESTMGHLVQMAGLAVQNFVSAAVGMAVAIAFIRGLARGRTDRLGNFWVDLTRGTLRILLPIAAVAAILLIAGGAVQNLTDAHHVTTLTGTGQTITGGPVASQEAIKDLGTNGGGFYNANSAHPFENPTSWTNWIEIFLLTMIASSLPRTFGRLVGQKRQGYAIVAVMAVLALASITAVTAAQVAHHGTVPEAVGAATEGTEQRFGVVDSALFAAATTLTSTGSVNSFHDSYTSLGGGVLLLNMMLGEVAPGGVGSGLYGMLILAIITVFVAGLMVGRTPEYLGKRIGPREIKLASLYFLVTPALVLIGAAIAMAFPGPRGSMLNGGAHGFSEVLYAFTSASNNNGSAFAGLTVDTWFYDVALGLCMVLGRFLPIILALALAGSLARQTPVPESVGTLPTHRPQFVGMVAGVTLILVALTFFPALALGPLAEGIH
;
A
#
# COMPACT_ATOMS: atom_id res chain seq x y z
N MET A 1 -30.71 6.20 -14.73
CA MET A 1 -29.38 6.28 -15.37
C MET A 1 -28.98 4.86 -15.75
N GLY A 2 -28.39 4.63 -16.92
CA GLY A 2 -27.82 3.31 -17.25
C GLY A 2 -26.62 2.98 -16.35
N SER A 3 -26.32 1.69 -16.17
CA SER A 3 -25.21 1.21 -15.32
C SER A 3 -23.86 1.81 -15.69
N THR A 4 -23.57 1.94 -16.99
CA THR A 4 -22.36 2.59 -17.50
C THR A 4 -22.27 4.06 -17.12
N ALA A 5 -23.38 4.81 -17.21
CA ALA A 5 -23.40 6.23 -16.87
C ALA A 5 -23.20 6.45 -15.36
N ALA A 6 -23.74 5.57 -14.52
CA ALA A 6 -23.51 5.60 -13.08
C ALA A 6 -22.04 5.34 -12.74
N GLY A 7 -21.41 4.33 -13.35
CA GLY A 7 -19.98 4.03 -13.16
C GLY A 7 -19.06 5.18 -13.59
N VAL A 8 -19.34 5.83 -14.73
CA VAL A 8 -18.59 7.01 -15.17
C VAL A 8 -18.74 8.16 -14.18
N VAL A 9 -19.96 8.44 -13.70
CA VAL A 9 -20.20 9.50 -12.70
C VAL A 9 -19.46 9.20 -11.39
N PHE A 10 -19.44 7.93 -10.96
CA PHE A 10 -18.70 7.49 -9.79
C PHE A 10 -17.20 7.80 -9.92
N ILE A 11 -16.57 7.35 -11.01
CA ILE A 11 -15.13 7.60 -11.27
C ILE A 11 -14.84 9.10 -11.38
N VAL A 12 -15.64 9.85 -12.15
CA VAL A 12 -15.42 11.29 -12.33
C VAL A 12 -15.56 12.05 -11.01
N SER A 13 -16.57 11.71 -10.19
CA SER A 13 -16.74 12.34 -8.88
C SER A 13 -15.56 12.09 -7.95
N LEU A 14 -14.98 10.88 -7.97
CA LEU A 14 -13.77 10.53 -7.23
C LEU A 14 -12.56 11.35 -7.70
N LEU A 15 -12.34 11.42 -9.01
CA LEU A 15 -11.23 12.21 -9.58
C LEU A 15 -11.35 13.70 -9.23
N VAL A 16 -12.57 14.25 -9.26
CA VAL A 16 -12.84 15.63 -8.82
C VAL A 16 -12.52 15.79 -7.34
N ALA A 17 -12.98 14.89 -6.47
CA ALA A 17 -12.67 14.95 -5.04
C ALA A 17 -11.16 14.88 -4.76
N LEU A 18 -10.43 14.01 -5.46
CA LEU A 18 -8.97 13.91 -5.35
C LEU A 18 -8.27 15.19 -5.82
N ALA A 19 -8.72 15.78 -6.93
CA ALA A 19 -8.18 17.06 -7.40
C ALA A 19 -8.43 18.20 -6.41
N LEU A 20 -9.61 18.22 -5.77
CA LEU A 20 -9.98 19.22 -4.77
C LEU A 20 -9.18 19.07 -3.47
N VAL A 21 -8.90 17.84 -3.02
CA VAL A 21 -8.17 17.58 -1.77
C VAL A 21 -6.66 17.70 -1.92
N HIS A 22 -6.12 17.50 -3.14
CA HIS A 22 -4.68 17.49 -3.44
C HIS A 22 -3.93 18.69 -2.85
N VAL A 23 -4.45 19.91 -3.07
CA VAL A 23 -3.79 21.14 -2.60
C VAL A 23 -3.97 21.36 -1.10
N PRO A 24 -5.20 21.36 -0.54
CA PRO A 24 -5.42 21.58 0.88
C PRO A 24 -4.71 20.57 1.78
N LEU A 25 -4.81 19.27 1.46
CA LEU A 25 -4.20 18.21 2.26
C LEU A 25 -2.68 18.20 2.09
N GLY A 26 -2.17 18.35 0.87
CA GLY A 26 -0.72 18.46 0.65
C GLY A 26 -0.09 19.66 1.35
N ASP A 27 -0.75 20.83 1.32
CA ASP A 27 -0.29 22.01 2.05
C ASP A 27 -0.42 21.83 3.57
N HIS A 28 -1.43 21.09 4.06
CA HIS A 28 -1.55 20.70 5.47
C HIS A 28 -0.41 19.81 5.92
N MET A 29 -0.13 18.73 5.19
CA MET A 29 0.99 17.83 5.47
C MET A 29 2.33 18.59 5.46
N PHE A 30 2.55 19.49 4.49
CA PHE A 30 3.71 20.38 4.47
C PHE A 30 3.84 21.19 5.76
N ARG A 31 2.74 21.82 6.25
CA ARG A 31 2.74 22.57 7.51
C ARG A 31 2.99 21.69 8.72
N VAL A 32 2.43 20.47 8.75
CA VAL A 32 2.60 19.51 9.85
C VAL A 32 4.06 19.11 9.98
N TYR A 33 4.69 18.67 8.89
CA TYR A 33 6.09 18.21 8.89
C TYR A 33 7.12 19.34 8.95
N GLY A 34 6.73 20.57 8.58
CA GLY A 34 7.56 21.77 8.70
C GLY A 34 7.36 22.56 10.00
N SER A 35 6.44 22.16 10.89
CA SER A 35 6.15 22.91 12.11
C SER A 35 7.31 22.88 13.11
N GLU A 36 7.63 24.02 13.70
CA GLU A 36 8.57 24.08 14.84
C GLU A 36 7.86 23.95 16.20
N LYS A 37 6.52 23.98 16.20
CA LYS A 37 5.72 23.99 17.43
C LYS A 37 5.26 22.57 17.79
N HIS A 38 5.48 22.19 19.04
CA HIS A 38 5.02 20.92 19.60
C HIS A 38 3.77 21.11 20.47
N SER A 39 2.74 20.28 20.22
CA SER A 39 1.52 20.29 21.04
C SER A 39 1.82 19.83 22.48
N ARG A 40 0.88 20.04 23.41
CA ARG A 40 1.06 19.55 24.80
C ARG A 40 1.15 18.02 24.85
N VAL A 41 0.36 17.34 24.02
CA VAL A 41 0.34 15.88 23.92
C VAL A 41 1.67 15.37 23.38
N GLU A 42 2.17 15.94 22.28
CA GLU A 42 3.49 15.60 21.72
C GLU A 42 4.61 15.78 22.73
N ARG A 43 4.66 16.91 23.44
CA ARG A 43 5.70 17.15 24.46
C ARG A 43 5.68 16.12 25.58
N ARG A 44 4.50 15.63 25.97
CA ARG A 44 4.38 14.55 26.96
C ARG A 44 4.88 13.23 26.40
N LEU A 45 4.49 12.88 25.17
CA LEU A 45 4.96 11.66 24.50
C LEU A 45 6.48 11.65 24.32
N TYR A 46 7.06 12.75 23.83
CA TYR A 46 8.51 12.86 23.66
C TYR A 46 9.23 12.72 25.00
N ARG A 47 8.70 13.30 26.09
CA ARG A 47 9.27 13.13 27.43
C ARG A 47 9.19 11.70 27.93
N LEU A 48 8.07 11.00 27.70
CA LEU A 48 7.88 9.60 28.12
C LEU A 48 8.84 8.65 27.38
N ILE A 49 9.06 8.88 26.10
CA ILE A 49 9.94 8.05 25.25
C ILE A 49 11.42 8.49 25.40
N GLY A 50 11.70 9.63 26.03
CA GLY A 50 13.05 10.18 26.14
C GLY A 50 13.58 10.80 24.84
N VAL A 51 12.70 11.25 23.96
CA VAL A 51 13.04 11.89 22.69
C VAL A 51 13.32 13.37 22.92
N ALA A 52 14.48 13.84 22.47
CA ALA A 52 14.76 15.27 22.29
C ALA A 52 14.21 15.72 20.93
N PRO A 53 13.04 16.39 20.85
CA PRO A 53 12.35 16.59 19.57
C PRO A 53 13.05 17.59 18.64
N ASP A 54 13.90 18.47 19.18
CA ASP A 54 14.59 19.51 18.41
C ASP A 54 15.97 19.03 17.89
N VAL A 55 16.38 17.80 18.22
CA VAL A 55 17.64 17.22 17.75
C VAL A 55 17.43 16.47 16.45
N GLU A 56 18.10 16.90 15.39
CA GLU A 56 18.06 16.22 14.10
C GLU A 56 19.03 15.03 14.00
N GLN A 57 18.60 14.01 13.27
CA GLN A 57 19.25 12.72 13.12
C GLN A 57 19.96 12.61 11.76
N ARG A 58 21.09 11.91 11.76
CA ARG A 58 21.72 11.42 10.52
C ARG A 58 20.87 10.32 9.90
N TRP A 59 20.99 10.09 8.60
CA TRP A 59 20.24 9.04 7.91
C TRP A 59 20.37 7.66 8.58
N SER A 60 21.56 7.31 9.08
CA SER A 60 21.80 6.02 9.74
C SER A 60 21.15 5.93 11.12
N VAL A 61 21.06 7.04 11.85
CA VAL A 61 20.34 7.11 13.13
C VAL A 61 18.84 7.02 12.89
N TYR A 62 18.34 7.73 11.87
CA TYR A 62 16.94 7.69 11.46
C TYR A 62 16.53 6.26 11.05
N ALA A 63 17.34 5.59 10.22
CA ALA A 63 17.09 4.21 9.81
C ALA A 63 17.09 3.24 11.00
N ARG A 64 18.05 3.36 11.92
CA ARG A 64 18.04 2.54 13.15
C ARG A 64 16.82 2.79 14.03
N ALA A 65 16.33 4.02 14.11
CA ALA A 65 15.12 4.34 14.87
C ALA A 65 13.88 3.68 14.25
N VAL A 66 13.75 3.73 12.92
CA VAL A 66 12.68 3.01 12.18
C VAL A 66 12.75 1.51 12.45
N LEU A 67 13.93 0.90 12.31
CA LEU A 67 14.11 -0.54 12.48
C LEU A 67 13.87 -0.99 13.93
N ALA A 68 14.35 -0.23 14.92
CA ALA A 68 14.14 -0.54 16.33
C ALA A 68 12.66 -0.43 16.71
N PHE A 69 11.98 0.63 16.26
CA PHE A 69 10.54 0.80 16.46
C PHE A 69 9.74 -0.36 15.85
N SER A 70 10.10 -0.74 14.62
CA SER A 70 9.42 -1.83 13.90
C SER A 70 9.67 -3.18 14.56
N LEU A 71 10.89 -3.48 15.00
CA LEU A 71 11.21 -4.72 15.72
C LEU A 71 10.41 -4.84 17.02
N VAL A 72 10.35 -3.77 17.82
CA VAL A 72 9.55 -3.75 19.06
C VAL A 72 8.07 -3.96 18.73
N SER A 73 7.58 -3.37 17.65
CA SER A 73 6.18 -3.53 17.20
C SER A 73 5.87 -4.97 16.79
N VAL A 74 6.77 -5.65 16.07
CA VAL A 74 6.61 -7.07 15.69
C VAL A 74 6.58 -7.95 16.93
N LEU A 75 7.55 -7.77 17.85
CA LEU A 75 7.62 -8.57 19.08
C LEU A 75 6.39 -8.36 19.96
N PHE A 76 5.94 -7.11 20.09
CA PHE A 76 4.72 -6.79 20.83
C PHE A 76 3.50 -7.47 20.21
N LEU A 77 3.29 -7.30 18.90
CA LEU A 77 2.10 -7.84 18.23
C LEU A 77 2.10 -9.37 18.17
N TYR A 78 3.28 -9.99 18.00
CA TYR A 78 3.45 -11.44 18.11
C TYR A 78 3.04 -11.94 19.50
N GLY A 79 3.62 -11.35 20.56
CA GLY A 79 3.28 -11.71 21.94
C GLY A 79 1.81 -11.48 22.27
N PHE A 80 1.21 -10.40 21.74
CA PHE A 80 -0.18 -10.05 21.98
C PHE A 80 -1.15 -11.08 21.41
N GLN A 81 -0.89 -11.58 20.20
CA GLN A 81 -1.66 -12.65 19.57
C GLN A 81 -1.47 -14.00 20.29
N ARG A 82 -0.23 -14.33 20.70
CA ARG A 82 0.09 -15.57 21.42
C ARG A 82 -0.47 -15.64 22.84
N LEU A 83 -0.89 -14.49 23.39
CA LEU A 83 -1.46 -14.39 24.73
C LEU A 83 -2.94 -13.97 24.71
N GLN A 84 -3.60 -13.97 23.54
CA GLN A 84 -4.93 -13.37 23.39
C GLN A 84 -6.00 -14.01 24.29
N ASP A 85 -5.87 -15.31 24.55
CA ASP A 85 -6.74 -16.11 25.41
C ASP A 85 -6.71 -15.64 26.88
N ARG A 86 -5.61 -14.99 27.30
CA ARG A 86 -5.39 -14.50 28.67
C ARG A 86 -5.76 -13.04 28.87
N LEU A 87 -6.16 -12.34 27.83
CA LEU A 87 -6.44 -10.91 27.91
C LEU A 87 -7.86 -10.62 28.40
N VAL A 88 -8.04 -9.43 28.96
CA VAL A 88 -9.39 -8.88 29.19
C VAL A 88 -10.12 -8.73 27.86
N LEU A 89 -11.44 -8.93 27.85
CA LEU A 89 -12.25 -8.95 26.63
C LEU A 89 -11.90 -10.09 25.65
N SER A 90 -11.30 -11.17 26.15
CA SER A 90 -11.16 -12.41 25.38
C SER A 90 -12.53 -12.97 25.01
N LEU A 91 -12.69 -13.34 23.73
CA LEU A 91 -13.87 -14.03 23.21
C LEU A 91 -13.82 -15.55 23.40
N GLY A 92 -12.79 -16.07 24.09
CA GLY A 92 -12.57 -17.50 24.28
C GLY A 92 -11.81 -18.18 23.14
N PHE A 93 -11.26 -17.43 22.18
CA PHE A 93 -10.40 -17.97 21.12
C PHE A 93 -9.06 -18.47 21.68
N GLU A 94 -8.52 -19.51 21.04
CA GLU A 94 -7.20 -20.05 21.34
C GLU A 94 -6.08 -19.07 20.95
N PRO A 95 -4.86 -19.20 21.53
CA PRO A 95 -3.68 -18.48 21.05
C PRO A 95 -3.44 -18.68 19.55
N VAL A 96 -3.32 -17.60 18.78
CA VAL A 96 -3.05 -17.67 17.31
C VAL A 96 -1.81 -18.51 17.04
N PRO A 97 -1.82 -19.56 16.19
CA PRO A 97 -0.67 -20.41 15.90
C PRO A 97 0.62 -19.62 15.63
N ASP A 98 1.77 -20.16 16.01
CA ASP A 98 3.04 -19.43 16.04
C ASP A 98 3.49 -18.91 14.67
N HIS A 99 3.37 -19.70 13.60
CA HIS A 99 3.67 -19.26 12.23
C HIS A 99 2.71 -18.16 11.75
N VAL A 100 1.40 -18.31 12.00
CA VAL A 100 0.38 -17.30 11.66
C VAL A 100 0.58 -16.01 12.45
N ALA A 101 0.89 -16.11 13.75
CA ALA A 101 1.15 -14.96 14.61
C ALA A 101 2.41 -14.20 14.18
N TRP A 102 3.46 -14.93 13.75
CA TRP A 102 4.66 -14.33 13.13
C TRP A 102 4.31 -13.59 11.85
N ASN A 103 3.63 -14.27 10.93
CA ASN A 103 3.27 -13.70 9.64
C ASN A 103 2.41 -12.45 9.83
N THR A 104 1.35 -12.54 10.65
CA THR A 104 0.44 -11.44 10.95
C THR A 104 1.17 -10.27 11.63
N ALA A 105 2.04 -10.55 12.62
CA ALA A 105 2.79 -9.50 13.29
C ALA A 105 3.71 -8.73 12.33
N VAL A 106 4.44 -9.47 11.48
CA VAL A 106 5.25 -8.88 10.41
C VAL A 106 4.38 -8.08 9.46
N SER A 107 3.31 -8.70 8.97
CA SER A 107 2.39 -8.20 7.96
C SER A 107 1.84 -6.82 8.30
N PHE A 108 1.34 -6.64 9.53
CA PHE A 108 0.80 -5.35 9.98
C PHE A 108 1.89 -4.31 10.22
N VAL A 109 3.06 -4.70 10.74
CA VAL A 109 4.17 -3.76 10.96
C VAL A 109 4.80 -3.31 9.64
N THR A 110 4.82 -4.18 8.63
CA THR A 110 5.33 -3.87 7.29
C THR A 110 4.34 -3.10 6.43
N ASN A 111 3.16 -2.76 6.97
CA ASN A 111 2.09 -2.07 6.24
C ASN A 111 1.56 -2.88 5.04
N THR A 112 1.59 -4.22 5.15
CA THR A 112 1.10 -5.14 4.12
C THR A 112 -0.28 -5.65 4.47
N ASN A 113 -0.48 -6.05 5.73
CA ASN A 113 -1.69 -6.69 6.23
C ASN A 113 -2.22 -7.86 5.36
N TRP A 114 -1.28 -8.63 4.80
CA TRP A 114 -1.51 -10.02 4.43
C TRP A 114 -2.21 -10.79 5.56
N GLN A 115 -3.21 -11.59 5.18
CA GLN A 115 -4.02 -12.38 6.09
C GLN A 115 -3.98 -13.85 5.65
N ALA A 116 -3.44 -14.70 6.50
CA ALA A 116 -3.52 -16.17 6.38
C ALA A 116 -4.53 -16.75 7.38
N TYR A 117 -5.52 -15.95 7.77
CA TYR A 117 -6.50 -16.30 8.80
C TYR A 117 -7.86 -15.64 8.51
N SER A 118 -8.92 -16.18 9.10
CA SER A 118 -10.24 -15.52 9.14
C SER A 118 -10.38 -14.73 10.45
N GLY A 119 -10.55 -13.42 10.34
CA GLY A 119 -10.52 -12.51 11.49
C GLY A 119 -11.60 -12.80 12.53
N GLU A 120 -12.81 -13.18 12.09
CA GLU A 120 -13.96 -13.50 12.94
C GLU A 120 -13.82 -14.78 13.76
N SER A 121 -12.95 -15.70 13.35
CA SER A 121 -12.73 -16.98 14.05
C SER A 121 -11.38 -17.04 14.77
N THR A 122 -10.43 -16.17 14.42
CA THR A 122 -9.05 -16.25 14.90
C THR A 122 -8.68 -15.10 15.85
N MET A 123 -9.21 -13.89 15.66
CA MET A 123 -8.73 -12.69 16.36
C MET A 123 -9.77 -12.12 17.33
N GLY A 124 -9.40 -11.99 18.61
CA GLY A 124 -10.23 -11.31 19.60
C GLY A 124 -10.33 -9.79 19.34
N HIS A 125 -11.42 -9.16 19.82
CA HIS A 125 -11.66 -7.72 19.66
C HIS A 125 -10.51 -6.85 20.16
N LEU A 126 -9.88 -7.24 21.28
CA LEU A 126 -8.78 -6.47 21.84
C LEU A 126 -7.51 -6.54 20.97
N VAL A 127 -7.21 -7.69 20.35
CA VAL A 127 -6.08 -7.84 19.43
C VAL A 127 -6.31 -7.02 18.17
N GLN A 128 -7.52 -7.08 17.59
CA GLN A 128 -7.92 -6.25 16.46
C GLN A 128 -7.77 -4.75 16.79
N MET A 129 -8.39 -4.29 17.89
CA MET A 129 -8.44 -2.87 18.25
C MET A 129 -7.11 -2.28 18.75
N ALA A 130 -6.43 -2.97 19.67
CA ALA A 130 -5.24 -2.44 20.36
C ALA A 130 -3.91 -2.95 19.78
N GLY A 131 -3.96 -3.95 18.90
CA GLY A 131 -2.80 -4.50 18.20
C GLY A 131 -2.81 -4.09 16.73
N LEU A 132 -3.72 -4.69 15.97
CA LEU A 132 -3.80 -4.57 14.51
C LEU A 132 -4.12 -3.14 14.05
N ALA A 133 -5.18 -2.53 14.58
CA ALA A 133 -5.53 -1.15 14.25
C ALA A 133 -4.46 -0.13 14.70
N VAL A 134 -3.78 -0.38 15.83
CA VAL A 134 -2.65 0.47 16.26
C VAL A 134 -1.50 0.37 15.25
N GLN A 135 -1.18 -0.83 14.78
CA GLN A 135 -0.18 -0.99 13.73
C GLN A 135 -0.58 -0.25 12.46
N ASN A 136 -1.85 -0.33 12.03
CA ASN A 136 -2.33 0.41 10.85
C ASN A 136 -2.04 1.93 10.90
N PHE A 137 -2.05 2.53 12.09
CA PHE A 137 -1.65 3.93 12.26
C PHE A 137 -0.14 4.14 12.17
N VAL A 138 0.64 3.31 12.85
CA VAL A 138 2.08 3.56 13.00
C VAL A 138 2.88 3.06 11.79
N SER A 139 2.46 1.98 11.12
CA SER A 139 3.06 1.48 9.87
C SER A 139 2.92 2.51 8.74
N ALA A 140 1.74 3.12 8.61
CA ALA A 140 1.46 4.20 7.67
C ALA A 140 2.28 5.45 8.02
N ALA A 141 2.32 5.84 9.30
CA ALA A 141 3.11 6.98 9.75
C ALA A 141 4.62 6.78 9.55
N VAL A 142 5.14 5.55 9.68
CA VAL A 142 6.53 5.19 9.31
C VAL A 142 6.77 5.45 7.83
N GLY A 143 5.86 5.00 6.96
CA GLY A 143 5.95 5.24 5.51
C GLY A 143 6.02 6.74 5.17
N MET A 144 5.12 7.53 5.76
CA MET A 144 5.13 9.00 5.60
C MET A 144 6.41 9.62 6.13
N ALA A 145 6.89 9.20 7.30
CA ALA A 145 8.11 9.72 7.92
C ALA A 145 9.34 9.48 7.02
N VAL A 146 9.49 8.27 6.46
CA VAL A 146 10.56 7.94 5.52
C VAL A 146 10.46 8.78 4.24
N ALA A 147 9.26 8.94 3.67
CA ALA A 147 9.05 9.80 2.51
C ALA A 147 9.47 11.25 2.79
N ILE A 148 9.09 11.80 3.95
CA ILE A 148 9.47 13.16 4.36
C ILE A 148 10.99 13.28 4.56
N ALA A 149 11.64 12.30 5.20
CA ALA A 149 13.09 12.26 5.33
C ALA A 149 13.79 12.20 3.96
N PHE A 150 13.24 11.45 3.01
CA PHE A 150 13.74 11.37 1.64
C PHE A 150 13.64 12.71 0.91
N ILE A 151 12.47 13.36 0.98
CA ILE A 151 12.24 14.69 0.40
C ILE A 151 13.18 15.73 1.02
N ARG A 152 13.39 15.69 2.34
CA ARG A 152 14.37 16.56 3.02
C ARG A 152 15.78 16.33 2.49
N GLY A 153 16.15 15.09 2.16
CA GLY A 153 17.44 14.76 1.54
C GLY A 153 17.62 15.36 0.14
N LEU A 154 16.55 15.47 -0.63
CA LEU A 154 16.53 16.17 -1.92
C LEU A 154 16.57 17.69 -1.75
N ALA A 155 15.76 18.24 -0.84
CA ALA A 155 15.58 19.68 -0.66
C ALA A 155 16.78 20.37 0.01
N ARG A 156 17.40 19.73 1.01
CA ARG A 156 18.50 20.31 1.79
C ARG A 156 19.84 20.12 1.09
N GLY A 157 20.81 20.98 1.36
CA GLY A 157 22.18 20.86 0.84
C GLY A 157 23.23 21.03 1.94
N ARG A 158 24.43 20.47 1.72
CA ARG A 158 25.58 20.55 2.65
C ARG A 158 25.26 20.13 4.08
N THR A 159 24.41 19.12 4.27
CA THR A 159 24.05 18.60 5.59
C THR A 159 24.06 17.07 5.61
N ASP A 160 24.27 16.51 6.80
CA ASP A 160 24.12 15.08 7.07
C ASP A 160 22.81 14.73 7.80
N ARG A 161 21.93 15.72 8.03
CA ARG A 161 20.72 15.61 8.86
C ARG A 161 19.40 15.60 8.07
N LEU A 162 18.50 14.69 8.43
CA LEU A 162 17.21 14.46 7.74
C LEU A 162 15.96 14.78 8.60
N GLY A 163 16.14 15.39 9.78
CA GLY A 163 15.07 15.61 10.76
C GLY A 163 15.05 14.53 11.84
N ASN A 164 13.90 14.26 12.46
CA ASN A 164 13.79 13.35 13.61
C ASN A 164 12.63 12.37 13.42
N PHE A 165 12.94 11.06 13.36
CA PHE A 165 11.97 10.00 13.12
C PHE A 165 10.79 10.04 14.09
N TRP A 166 11.07 10.19 15.38
CA TRP A 166 10.03 10.14 16.41
C TRP A 166 9.06 11.32 16.30
N VAL A 167 9.55 12.48 15.89
CA VAL A 167 8.72 13.67 15.65
C VAL A 167 7.86 13.46 14.40
N ASP A 168 8.45 12.95 13.32
CA ASP A 168 7.73 12.70 12.07
C ASP A 168 6.65 11.64 12.25
N LEU A 169 6.96 10.54 12.95
CA LEU A 169 6.03 9.48 13.32
C LEU A 169 4.86 10.04 14.12
N THR A 170 5.15 10.73 15.24
CA THR A 170 4.13 11.26 16.15
C THR A 170 3.20 12.26 15.45
N ARG A 171 3.77 13.13 14.59
CA ARG A 171 2.98 14.13 13.86
C ARG A 171 2.14 13.51 12.75
N GLY A 172 2.67 12.53 12.03
CA GLY A 172 1.92 11.76 11.03
C GLY A 172 0.71 11.10 11.66
N THR A 173 0.91 10.39 12.77
CA THR A 173 -0.16 9.72 13.50
C THR A 173 -1.19 10.71 14.06
N LEU A 174 -0.76 11.69 14.86
CA LEU A 174 -1.70 12.52 15.64
C LEU A 174 -2.34 13.67 14.87
N ARG A 175 -1.64 14.26 13.89
CA ARG A 175 -2.10 15.48 13.19
C ARG A 175 -2.64 15.21 11.79
N ILE A 176 -2.47 14.00 11.26
CA ILE A 176 -2.92 13.63 9.91
C ILE A 176 -3.82 12.39 9.99
N LEU A 177 -3.28 11.23 10.37
CA LEU A 177 -4.01 9.96 10.28
C LEU A 177 -5.20 9.91 11.25
N LEU A 178 -4.95 10.13 12.55
CA LEU A 178 -5.98 10.04 13.58
C LEU A 178 -7.21 10.95 13.33
N PRO A 179 -7.08 12.25 13.02
CA PRO A 179 -8.25 13.09 12.80
C PRO A 179 -9.02 12.72 11.53
N ILE A 180 -8.35 12.32 10.45
CA ILE A 180 -9.03 11.92 9.21
C ILE A 180 -9.73 10.57 9.41
N ALA A 181 -9.05 9.58 10.01
CA ALA A 181 -9.61 8.28 10.30
C ALA A 181 -10.83 8.36 11.24
N ALA A 182 -10.80 9.25 12.25
CA ALA A 182 -11.94 9.45 13.14
C ALA A 182 -13.18 9.97 12.40
N VAL A 183 -13.01 10.93 11.48
CA VAL A 183 -14.12 11.44 10.65
C VAL A 183 -14.62 10.35 9.71
N ALA A 184 -13.71 9.64 9.04
CA ALA A 184 -14.05 8.55 8.15
C ALA A 184 -14.83 7.43 8.86
N ALA A 185 -14.38 7.01 10.05
CA ALA A 185 -15.08 5.99 10.84
C ALA A 185 -16.51 6.41 11.18
N ILE A 186 -16.76 7.68 11.52
CA ILE A 186 -18.11 8.20 11.77
C ILE A 186 -18.97 8.14 10.50
N LEU A 187 -18.39 8.47 9.34
CA LEU A 187 -19.10 8.37 8.06
C LEU A 187 -19.43 6.91 7.70
N LEU A 188 -18.51 5.98 7.93
CA LEU A 188 -18.74 4.55 7.70
C LEU A 188 -19.83 3.99 8.64
N ILE A 189 -19.83 4.39 9.92
CA ILE A 189 -20.90 4.05 10.87
C ILE A 189 -22.25 4.59 10.37
N ALA A 190 -22.29 5.83 9.88
CA ALA A 190 -23.50 6.41 9.30
C ALA A 190 -23.97 5.66 8.04
N GLY A 191 -23.07 4.98 7.32
CA GLY A 191 -23.38 4.08 6.22
C GLY A 191 -23.80 2.67 6.62
N GLY A 192 -23.66 2.30 7.90
CA GLY A 192 -24.05 0.99 8.42
C GLY A 192 -22.89 0.07 8.82
N ALA A 193 -21.64 0.55 8.79
CA ALA A 193 -20.51 -0.21 9.27
C ALA A 193 -20.61 -0.44 10.79
N VAL A 194 -20.19 -1.60 11.27
CA VAL A 194 -20.35 -1.98 12.67
C VAL A 194 -19.27 -1.32 13.54
N GLN A 195 -19.65 -0.85 14.73
CA GLN A 195 -18.68 -0.36 15.72
C GLN A 195 -19.21 -0.64 17.13
N ASN A 196 -18.88 -1.81 17.68
CA ASN A 196 -19.26 -2.20 19.04
C ASN A 196 -18.21 -3.15 19.67
N LEU A 197 -18.46 -3.55 20.92
CA LEU A 197 -17.67 -4.58 21.62
C LEU A 197 -18.57 -5.72 22.11
N THR A 198 -19.73 -5.91 21.48
CA THR A 198 -20.68 -6.96 21.88
C THR A 198 -20.18 -8.32 21.42
N ASP A 199 -20.48 -9.36 22.19
CA ASP A 199 -20.27 -10.74 21.78
C ASP A 199 -21.09 -11.10 20.52
N ALA A 200 -20.85 -12.28 19.96
CA ALA A 200 -21.58 -12.76 18.81
C ALA A 200 -23.09 -12.92 19.11
N HIS A 201 -23.92 -12.44 18.19
CA HIS A 201 -25.38 -12.50 18.31
C HIS A 201 -25.89 -13.75 17.60
N HIS A 202 -26.55 -14.64 18.33
CA HIS A 202 -27.23 -15.79 17.75
C HIS A 202 -28.65 -15.42 17.33
N VAL A 203 -28.96 -15.59 16.05
CA VAL A 203 -30.26 -15.26 15.46
C VAL A 203 -30.87 -16.50 14.83
N THR A 204 -32.17 -16.71 15.06
CA THR A 204 -32.94 -17.70 14.31
C THR A 204 -33.44 -17.05 13.03
N THR A 205 -33.05 -17.59 11.89
CA THR A 205 -33.43 -17.08 10.57
C THR A 205 -34.91 -17.34 10.28
N LEU A 206 -35.44 -16.73 9.21
CA LEU A 206 -36.82 -16.94 8.76
C LEU A 206 -37.13 -18.41 8.40
N THR A 207 -36.12 -19.22 8.07
CA THR A 207 -36.25 -20.65 7.77
C THR A 207 -36.07 -21.54 9.00
N GLY A 208 -35.85 -20.93 10.18
CA GLY A 208 -35.67 -21.64 11.46
C GLY A 208 -34.25 -22.11 11.73
N THR A 209 -33.27 -21.80 10.86
CA THR A 209 -31.87 -22.13 11.09
C THR A 209 -31.20 -21.14 12.04
N GLY A 210 -30.25 -21.61 12.86
CA GLY A 210 -29.42 -20.71 13.67
C GLY A 210 -28.33 -20.07 12.82
N GLN A 211 -28.10 -18.78 13.01
CA GLN A 211 -27.00 -18.03 12.43
C GLN A 211 -26.30 -17.23 13.54
N THR A 212 -24.97 -17.18 13.49
CA THR A 212 -24.16 -16.37 14.39
C THR A 212 -23.70 -15.12 13.64
N ILE A 213 -23.99 -13.95 14.19
CA ILE A 213 -23.59 -12.65 13.64
C ILE A 213 -22.53 -12.05 14.54
N THR A 214 -21.31 -11.90 14.03
CA THR A 214 -20.18 -11.37 14.77
C THR A 214 -20.24 -9.84 14.86
N GLY A 215 -19.94 -9.31 16.06
CA GLY A 215 -19.78 -7.87 16.29
C GLY A 215 -18.34 -7.41 16.07
N GLY A 216 -17.99 -6.24 16.60
CA GLY A 216 -16.61 -5.78 16.66
C GLY A 216 -16.40 -4.28 16.39
N PRO A 217 -15.22 -3.73 16.72
CA PRO A 217 -14.85 -2.35 16.47
C PRO A 217 -14.41 -2.11 15.01
N VAL A 218 -15.27 -2.47 14.06
CA VAL A 218 -14.94 -2.59 12.63
C VAL A 218 -14.69 -1.24 11.97
N ALA A 219 -15.63 -0.30 12.04
CA ALA A 219 -15.55 0.97 11.32
C ALA A 219 -14.30 1.81 11.64
N SER A 220 -13.83 1.74 12.89
CA SER A 220 -12.59 2.39 13.31
C SER A 220 -11.33 1.80 12.67
N GLN A 221 -11.32 0.47 12.47
CA GLN A 221 -10.24 -0.24 11.81
C GLN A 221 -10.33 -0.06 10.29
N GLU A 222 -11.54 -0.10 9.72
CA GLU A 222 -11.82 0.18 8.31
C GLU A 222 -11.25 1.53 7.88
N ALA A 223 -11.61 2.59 8.62
CA ALA A 223 -11.18 3.94 8.29
C ALA A 223 -9.65 4.10 8.22
N ILE A 224 -8.90 3.48 9.15
CA ILE A 224 -7.43 3.55 9.12
C ILE A 224 -6.81 2.54 8.17
N LYS A 225 -7.43 1.38 7.94
CA LYS A 225 -6.88 0.38 7.03
C LYS A 225 -6.84 0.95 5.60
N ASP A 226 -7.85 1.71 5.20
CA ASP A 226 -7.87 2.32 3.87
C ASP A 226 -7.07 3.62 3.82
N LEU A 227 -7.23 4.51 4.82
CA LEU A 227 -6.50 5.79 4.85
C LEU A 227 -4.97 5.59 4.92
N GLY A 228 -4.52 4.61 5.69
CA GLY A 228 -3.11 4.29 5.86
C GLY A 228 -2.56 3.33 4.80
N THR A 229 -3.38 2.96 3.80
CA THR A 229 -3.07 1.96 2.76
C THR A 229 -2.49 0.69 3.38
N ASN A 230 -3.22 0.12 4.34
CA ASN A 230 -2.83 -1.08 5.07
C ASN A 230 -3.55 -2.34 4.61
N GLY A 231 -4.88 -2.27 4.44
CA GLY A 231 -5.70 -3.35 3.85
C GLY A 231 -6.13 -4.52 4.74
N GLY A 232 -5.75 -4.52 6.03
CA GLY A 232 -6.11 -5.59 6.95
C GLY A 232 -7.57 -5.53 7.36
N GLY A 233 -8.40 -6.36 6.73
CA GLY A 233 -9.80 -6.53 7.04
C GLY A 233 -10.06 -7.04 8.46
N PHE A 234 -11.23 -6.71 8.98
CA PHE A 234 -11.68 -7.26 10.26
C PHE A 234 -12.20 -8.69 10.08
N TYR A 235 -12.88 -8.94 8.97
CA TYR A 235 -13.40 -10.24 8.54
C TYR A 235 -12.57 -10.79 7.39
N ASN A 236 -12.67 -12.11 7.16
CA ASN A 236 -11.98 -12.77 6.04
C ASN A 236 -12.34 -12.14 4.67
N ALA A 237 -13.61 -11.78 4.49
CA ALA A 237 -14.09 -11.15 3.26
C ALA A 237 -13.67 -9.66 3.12
N ASN A 238 -13.01 -9.07 4.13
CA ASN A 238 -12.45 -7.72 4.07
C ASN A 238 -13.51 -6.68 3.64
N SER A 239 -13.18 -5.72 2.78
CA SER A 239 -14.11 -4.71 2.25
C SER A 239 -15.25 -5.28 1.40
N ALA A 240 -15.30 -6.60 1.14
CA ALA A 240 -16.51 -7.22 0.59
C ALA A 240 -17.53 -7.49 1.70
N HIS A 241 -17.15 -7.51 2.98
CA HIS A 241 -18.07 -7.81 4.08
C HIS A 241 -19.07 -6.66 4.33
N PRO A 242 -20.38 -6.93 4.49
CA PRO A 242 -21.40 -5.89 4.75
C PRO A 242 -21.18 -5.03 5.99
N PHE A 243 -20.45 -5.52 6.99
CA PHE A 243 -20.12 -4.74 8.18
C PHE A 243 -18.87 -3.88 8.06
N GLU A 244 -18.04 -4.12 7.04
CA GLU A 244 -16.89 -3.28 6.69
C GLU A 244 -17.32 -2.21 5.70
N ASN A 245 -17.95 -2.62 4.58
CA ASN A 245 -18.37 -1.74 3.49
C ASN A 245 -19.86 -1.96 3.13
N PRO A 246 -20.80 -1.31 3.82
CA PRO A 246 -22.23 -1.64 3.73
C PRO A 246 -22.89 -1.21 2.41
N THR A 247 -22.42 -0.15 1.74
CA THR A 247 -23.13 0.51 0.63
C THR A 247 -22.18 1.02 -0.46
N SER A 248 -22.67 1.29 -1.68
CA SER A 248 -21.82 1.84 -2.75
C SER A 248 -21.22 3.22 -2.41
N TRP A 249 -21.87 4.05 -1.58
CA TRP A 249 -21.28 5.33 -1.19
C TRP A 249 -20.21 5.21 -0.10
N THR A 250 -20.29 4.19 0.78
CA THR A 250 -19.17 3.85 1.68
C THR A 250 -17.98 3.31 0.89
N ASN A 251 -18.25 2.51 -0.15
CA ASN A 251 -17.23 2.05 -1.09
C ASN A 251 -16.51 3.22 -1.78
N TRP A 252 -17.25 4.25 -2.20
CA TRP A 252 -16.66 5.49 -2.72
C TRP A 252 -15.74 6.18 -1.71
N ILE A 253 -16.15 6.22 -0.44
CA ILE A 253 -15.33 6.79 0.65
C ILE A 253 -14.07 5.97 0.86
N GLU A 254 -14.16 4.65 0.90
CA GLU A 254 -12.99 3.77 1.03
C GLU A 254 -12.00 4.04 -0.10
N ILE A 255 -12.43 4.03 -1.37
CA ILE A 255 -11.55 4.34 -2.52
C ILE A 255 -10.92 5.74 -2.40
N PHE A 256 -11.68 6.72 -1.90
CA PHE A 256 -11.15 8.05 -1.62
C PHE A 256 -10.06 8.02 -0.54
N LEU A 257 -10.25 7.27 0.55
CA LEU A 257 -9.27 7.10 1.62
C LEU A 257 -7.99 6.41 1.11
N LEU A 258 -8.13 5.34 0.30
CA LEU A 258 -7.01 4.62 -0.33
C LEU A 258 -6.07 5.56 -1.11
N THR A 259 -6.65 6.57 -1.76
CA THR A 259 -5.95 7.38 -2.77
C THR A 259 -5.64 8.82 -2.34
N MET A 260 -6.30 9.36 -1.31
CA MET A 260 -6.20 10.79 -0.96
C MET A 260 -4.81 11.22 -0.47
N ILE A 261 -4.14 10.43 0.37
CA ILE A 261 -2.80 10.77 0.88
C ILE A 261 -1.77 10.62 -0.25
N ALA A 262 -1.82 9.50 -0.98
CA ALA A 262 -0.90 9.22 -2.07
C ALA A 262 -0.99 10.28 -3.18
N SER A 263 -2.21 10.71 -3.55
CA SER A 263 -2.42 11.78 -4.52
C SER A 263 -1.99 13.17 -3.99
N SER A 264 -2.03 13.42 -2.69
CA SER A 264 -1.68 14.72 -2.08
C SER A 264 -0.20 14.85 -1.68
N LEU A 265 0.50 13.74 -1.45
CA LEU A 265 1.92 13.74 -1.08
C LEU A 265 2.86 14.39 -2.13
N PRO A 266 2.63 14.26 -3.45
CA PRO A 266 3.36 15.03 -4.46
C PRO A 266 3.28 16.55 -4.26
N ARG A 267 2.15 17.08 -3.75
CA ARG A 267 2.04 18.50 -3.38
C ARG A 267 2.95 18.83 -2.22
N THR A 268 2.98 18.00 -1.17
CA THR A 268 3.90 18.15 -0.03
C THR A 268 5.35 18.18 -0.52
N PHE A 269 5.73 17.26 -1.41
CA PHE A 269 7.03 17.22 -2.05
C PHE A 269 7.35 18.54 -2.76
N GLY A 270 6.49 18.99 -3.68
CA GLY A 270 6.69 20.23 -4.43
C GLY A 270 6.82 21.47 -3.53
N ARG A 271 6.17 21.48 -2.35
CA ARG A 271 6.30 22.56 -1.37
C ARG A 271 7.62 22.47 -0.59
N LEU A 272 8.02 21.28 -0.14
CA LEU A 272 9.25 21.08 0.61
C LEU A 272 10.51 21.36 -0.21
N VAL A 273 10.51 21.02 -1.50
CA VAL A 273 11.63 21.32 -2.42
C VAL A 273 11.59 22.76 -2.96
N GLY A 274 10.57 23.54 -2.62
CA GLY A 274 10.41 24.93 -3.07
C GLY A 274 9.92 25.10 -4.52
N GLN A 275 9.66 24.01 -5.25
CA GLN A 275 9.21 24.03 -6.65
C GLN A 275 7.90 23.23 -6.84
N LYS A 276 6.74 23.90 -6.73
CA LYS A 276 5.41 23.27 -6.86
C LYS A 276 5.22 22.48 -8.17
N ARG A 277 5.85 22.92 -9.26
CA ARG A 277 5.77 22.27 -10.59
C ARG A 277 6.33 20.84 -10.59
N GLN A 278 7.31 20.55 -9.73
CA GLN A 278 7.86 19.20 -9.57
C GLN A 278 6.83 18.27 -8.94
N GLY A 279 6.08 18.76 -7.94
CA GLY A 279 4.95 18.02 -7.37
C GLY A 279 3.86 17.70 -8.41
N TYR A 280 3.53 18.66 -9.27
CA TYR A 280 2.57 18.44 -10.36
C TYR A 280 3.08 17.43 -11.40
N ALA A 281 4.37 17.41 -11.70
CA ALA A 281 4.94 16.43 -12.61
C ALA A 281 4.84 15.02 -12.05
N ILE A 282 5.15 14.82 -10.77
CA ILE A 282 5.06 13.50 -10.12
C ILE A 282 3.61 13.00 -10.05
N VAL A 283 2.65 13.83 -9.62
CA VAL A 283 1.24 13.41 -9.61
C VAL A 283 0.71 13.15 -11.01
N ALA A 284 1.21 13.86 -12.03
CA ALA A 284 0.85 13.58 -13.43
C ALA A 284 1.35 12.21 -13.88
N VAL A 285 2.59 11.81 -13.55
CA VAL A 285 3.09 10.45 -13.85
C VAL A 285 2.20 9.40 -13.19
N MET A 286 1.92 9.57 -11.89
CA MET A 286 1.06 8.66 -11.13
C MET A 286 -0.34 8.57 -11.74
N ALA A 287 -0.93 9.70 -12.13
CA ALA A 287 -2.26 9.75 -12.73
C ALA A 287 -2.31 9.06 -14.11
N VAL A 288 -1.28 9.24 -14.97
CA VAL A 288 -1.24 8.56 -16.27
C VAL A 288 -1.23 7.05 -16.10
N LEU A 289 -0.36 6.54 -15.21
CA LEU A 289 -0.26 5.10 -14.95
C LEU A 289 -1.55 4.56 -14.30
N ALA A 290 -2.10 5.26 -13.31
CA ALA A 290 -3.32 4.86 -12.63
C ALA A 290 -4.53 4.83 -13.57
N LEU A 291 -4.72 5.86 -14.40
CA LEU A 291 -5.83 5.92 -15.35
C LEU A 291 -5.71 4.83 -16.43
N ALA A 292 -4.49 4.55 -16.91
CA ALA A 292 -4.26 3.45 -17.85
C ALA A 292 -4.63 2.10 -17.24
N SER A 293 -4.23 1.85 -16.00
CA SER A 293 -4.55 0.62 -15.27
C SER A 293 -6.05 0.48 -14.97
N ILE A 294 -6.68 1.50 -14.37
CA ILE A 294 -8.13 1.50 -14.09
C ILE A 294 -8.92 1.22 -15.37
N THR A 295 -8.54 1.86 -16.48
CA THR A 295 -9.18 1.63 -17.78
C THR A 295 -8.98 0.20 -18.25
N ALA A 296 -7.76 -0.35 -18.13
CA ALA A 296 -7.45 -1.71 -18.56
C ALA A 296 -8.19 -2.78 -17.74
N VAL A 297 -8.20 -2.68 -16.40
CA VAL A 297 -8.96 -3.60 -15.52
C VAL A 297 -10.45 -3.52 -15.83
N THR A 298 -10.99 -2.30 -15.91
CA THR A 298 -12.42 -2.10 -16.19
C THR A 298 -12.79 -2.66 -17.56
N ALA A 299 -11.99 -2.40 -18.60
CA ALA A 299 -12.23 -2.92 -19.94
C ALA A 299 -12.17 -4.45 -19.97
N ALA A 300 -11.21 -5.07 -19.27
CA ALA A 300 -11.09 -6.53 -19.20
C ALA A 300 -12.28 -7.19 -18.48
N GLN A 301 -12.77 -6.59 -17.40
CA GLN A 301 -13.95 -7.10 -16.69
C GLN A 301 -15.26 -6.87 -17.46
N VAL A 302 -15.39 -5.71 -18.13
CA VAL A 302 -16.56 -5.40 -18.96
C VAL A 302 -16.58 -6.21 -20.25
N ALA A 303 -15.42 -6.62 -20.78
CA ALA A 303 -15.35 -7.58 -21.89
C ALA A 303 -15.73 -9.00 -21.45
N HIS A 304 -15.57 -9.33 -20.16
CA HIS A 304 -16.02 -10.57 -19.52
C HIS A 304 -15.71 -11.84 -20.32
N HIS A 305 -14.50 -11.94 -20.90
CA HIS A 305 -14.09 -13.13 -21.63
C HIS A 305 -14.04 -14.36 -20.72
N GLY A 306 -14.56 -15.48 -21.23
CA GLY A 306 -14.56 -16.78 -20.56
C GLY A 306 -15.92 -17.46 -20.61
N THR A 307 -15.94 -18.80 -20.55
CA THR A 307 -17.14 -19.62 -20.76
C THR A 307 -18.33 -19.24 -19.88
N VAL A 308 -18.09 -19.06 -18.57
CA VAL A 308 -19.15 -18.73 -17.60
C VAL A 308 -19.54 -17.24 -17.67
N PRO A 309 -18.60 -16.27 -17.63
CA PRO A 309 -18.95 -14.86 -17.77
C PRO A 309 -19.67 -14.52 -19.08
N GLU A 310 -19.32 -15.15 -20.21
CA GLU A 310 -20.03 -15.00 -21.49
C GLU A 310 -21.46 -15.56 -21.43
N ALA A 311 -21.65 -16.72 -20.80
CA ALA A 311 -22.99 -17.32 -20.64
C ALA A 311 -23.91 -16.49 -19.73
N VAL A 312 -23.34 -15.87 -18.70
CA VAL A 312 -24.05 -14.97 -17.76
C VAL A 312 -24.22 -13.56 -18.34
N GLY A 313 -23.36 -13.17 -19.30
CA GLY A 313 -23.30 -11.83 -19.89
C GLY A 313 -22.59 -10.78 -19.01
N ALA A 314 -21.88 -11.22 -17.97
CA ALA A 314 -21.09 -10.37 -17.08
C ALA A 314 -20.12 -11.19 -16.20
N ALA A 315 -18.94 -10.63 -15.92
CA ALA A 315 -17.97 -11.19 -14.97
C ALA A 315 -18.37 -10.88 -13.51
N THR A 316 -19.40 -11.57 -13.02
CA THR A 316 -19.97 -11.34 -11.68
C THR A 316 -19.41 -12.25 -10.59
N GLU A 317 -18.68 -13.30 -10.97
CA GLU A 317 -17.99 -14.19 -10.02
C GLU A 317 -17.03 -13.38 -9.15
N GLY A 318 -17.09 -13.59 -7.82
CA GLY A 318 -16.29 -12.85 -6.85
C GLY A 318 -16.68 -11.37 -6.64
N THR A 319 -17.74 -10.86 -7.28
CA THR A 319 -18.22 -9.48 -7.08
C THR A 319 -19.42 -9.40 -6.15
N GLU A 320 -19.60 -8.23 -5.53
CA GLU A 320 -20.76 -7.95 -4.68
C GLU A 320 -21.86 -7.23 -5.45
N GLN A 321 -23.12 -7.63 -5.24
CA GLN A 321 -24.30 -6.99 -5.85
C GLN A 321 -24.39 -5.49 -5.54
N ARG A 322 -23.86 -5.07 -4.37
CA ARG A 322 -23.84 -3.67 -3.92
C ARG A 322 -22.98 -2.77 -4.80
N PHE A 323 -21.95 -3.31 -5.43
CA PHE A 323 -20.94 -2.57 -6.18
C PHE A 323 -21.04 -2.87 -7.69
N GLY A 324 -21.27 -4.14 -8.04
CA GLY A 324 -21.25 -4.62 -9.41
C GLY A 324 -19.84 -4.57 -10.02
N VAL A 325 -19.75 -4.94 -11.30
CA VAL A 325 -18.47 -5.21 -11.98
C VAL A 325 -17.57 -3.98 -12.08
N VAL A 326 -18.12 -2.82 -12.47
CA VAL A 326 -17.32 -1.60 -12.73
C VAL A 326 -16.75 -1.00 -11.45
N ASP A 327 -17.55 -0.94 -10.38
CA ASP A 327 -17.12 -0.39 -9.09
C ASP A 327 -16.10 -1.35 -8.42
N SER A 328 -16.34 -2.66 -8.52
CA SER A 328 -15.37 -3.68 -8.10
C SER A 328 -14.03 -3.52 -8.83
N ALA A 329 -14.05 -3.40 -10.16
CA ALA A 329 -12.85 -3.21 -10.97
C ALA A 329 -12.08 -1.93 -10.61
N LEU A 330 -12.78 -0.82 -10.32
CA LEU A 330 -12.18 0.42 -9.86
C LEU A 330 -11.51 0.25 -8.50
N PHE A 331 -12.18 -0.40 -7.55
CA PHE A 331 -11.63 -0.68 -6.22
C PHE A 331 -10.39 -1.58 -6.32
N ALA A 332 -10.47 -2.67 -7.09
CA ALA A 332 -9.36 -3.58 -7.32
C ALA A 332 -8.15 -2.88 -7.95
N ALA A 333 -8.38 -2.02 -8.95
CA ALA A 333 -7.30 -1.19 -9.50
C ALA A 333 -6.73 -0.24 -8.45
N ALA A 334 -7.58 0.47 -7.69
CA ALA A 334 -7.13 1.43 -6.68
C ALA A 334 -6.32 0.75 -5.56
N THR A 335 -6.80 -0.35 -5.00
CA THR A 335 -6.15 -1.08 -3.90
C THR A 335 -4.82 -1.71 -4.31
N THR A 336 -4.71 -2.20 -5.56
CA THR A 336 -3.47 -2.78 -6.11
C THR A 336 -2.46 -1.77 -6.60
N LEU A 337 -2.88 -0.53 -6.86
CA LEU A 337 -2.01 0.60 -7.23
C LEU A 337 -1.49 1.40 -6.04
N THR A 338 -2.19 1.31 -4.90
CA THR A 338 -1.92 2.05 -3.68
C THR A 338 -1.24 1.21 -2.61
N SER A 339 -0.81 -0.01 -2.91
CA SER A 339 -0.26 -0.94 -1.91
C SER A 339 -1.19 -1.14 -0.71
N THR A 340 -2.51 -1.02 -0.90
CA THR A 340 -3.43 -1.10 0.23
C THR A 340 -3.76 -2.52 0.56
N GLY A 341 -4.25 -3.29 -0.40
CA GLY A 341 -4.59 -4.69 -0.17
C GLY A 341 -5.96 -4.96 0.43
N SER A 342 -6.78 -3.94 0.69
CA SER A 342 -8.23 -4.11 0.90
C SER A 342 -8.83 -4.77 -0.34
N VAL A 343 -9.76 -5.71 -0.18
CA VAL A 343 -10.39 -6.43 -1.30
C VAL A 343 -11.91 -6.39 -1.11
N ASN A 344 -12.63 -5.76 -2.05
CA ASN A 344 -14.10 -5.74 -2.05
C ASN A 344 -14.74 -6.71 -3.07
N SER A 345 -13.88 -7.39 -3.84
CA SER A 345 -14.24 -8.41 -4.83
C SER A 345 -13.06 -9.35 -5.02
N PHE A 346 -13.26 -10.66 -5.00
CA PHE A 346 -12.17 -11.62 -5.00
C PHE A 346 -11.38 -11.61 -6.32
N HIS A 347 -10.08 -11.29 -6.23
CA HIS A 347 -9.22 -11.12 -7.40
C HIS A 347 -8.91 -12.42 -8.14
N ASP A 348 -9.00 -13.58 -7.49
CA ASP A 348 -8.88 -14.92 -8.15
C ASP A 348 -10.02 -15.15 -9.15
N SER A 349 -11.18 -14.53 -8.92
CA SER A 349 -12.36 -14.65 -9.78
C SER A 349 -12.38 -13.64 -10.92
N TYR A 350 -11.39 -12.74 -11.00
CA TYR A 350 -11.32 -11.77 -12.08
C TYR A 350 -11.04 -12.48 -13.41
N THR A 351 -11.54 -11.93 -14.51
CA THR A 351 -11.07 -12.36 -15.84
C THR A 351 -9.54 -12.35 -15.91
N SER A 352 -8.98 -13.30 -16.64
CA SER A 352 -7.54 -13.53 -16.71
C SER A 352 -6.71 -12.26 -16.96
N LEU A 353 -7.09 -11.46 -17.96
CA LEU A 353 -6.43 -10.18 -18.25
C LEU A 353 -6.67 -9.14 -17.15
N GLY A 354 -7.84 -9.14 -16.52
CA GLY A 354 -8.13 -8.28 -15.37
C GLY A 354 -7.20 -8.58 -14.20
N GLY A 355 -7.10 -9.85 -13.78
CA GLY A 355 -6.17 -10.30 -12.75
C GLY A 355 -4.69 -10.06 -13.13
N GLY A 356 -4.36 -10.21 -14.42
CA GLY A 356 -3.03 -9.89 -14.96
C GLY A 356 -2.65 -8.40 -14.83
N VAL A 357 -3.59 -7.48 -15.04
CA VAL A 357 -3.35 -6.05 -14.81
C VAL A 357 -3.21 -5.75 -13.32
N LEU A 358 -3.97 -6.42 -12.44
CA LEU A 358 -3.80 -6.30 -10.99
C LEU A 358 -2.40 -6.76 -10.53
N LEU A 359 -1.88 -7.86 -11.09
CA LEU A 359 -0.48 -8.28 -10.89
C LEU A 359 0.49 -7.20 -11.34
N LEU A 360 0.28 -6.67 -12.55
CA LEU A 360 1.14 -5.63 -13.12
C LEU A 360 1.18 -4.39 -12.22
N ASN A 361 0.04 -3.96 -11.66
CA ASN A 361 -0.04 -2.82 -10.75
C ASN A 361 0.94 -2.94 -9.58
N MET A 362 0.95 -4.11 -8.92
CA MET A 362 1.89 -4.37 -7.83
C MET A 362 3.34 -4.46 -8.34
N MET A 363 3.56 -5.11 -9.49
CA MET A 363 4.88 -5.24 -10.12
C MET A 363 5.48 -3.92 -10.58
N LEU A 364 4.69 -2.86 -10.79
CA LEU A 364 5.19 -1.50 -11.00
C LEU A 364 6.00 -0.97 -9.79
N GLY A 365 5.97 -1.68 -8.66
CA GLY A 365 6.62 -1.31 -7.41
C GLY A 365 5.77 -0.38 -6.57
N GLU A 366 4.44 -0.44 -6.74
CA GLU A 366 3.47 0.34 -5.96
C GLU A 366 3.74 1.85 -6.01
N VAL A 367 3.92 2.39 -7.22
CA VAL A 367 4.35 3.78 -7.43
C VAL A 367 3.26 4.71 -7.98
N ALA A 368 2.05 4.22 -8.26
CA ALA A 368 1.07 4.97 -9.05
C ALA A 368 -0.39 4.83 -8.59
N PRO A 369 -0.85 5.54 -7.54
CA PRO A 369 -0.12 6.57 -6.77
C PRO A 369 0.73 5.99 -5.63
N GLY A 370 0.56 4.69 -5.34
CA GLY A 370 1.34 3.92 -4.38
C GLY A 370 0.93 4.10 -2.92
N GLY A 371 1.58 3.33 -2.05
CA GLY A 371 1.30 3.33 -0.61
C GLY A 371 1.65 4.63 0.09
N VAL A 372 1.07 4.83 1.28
CA VAL A 372 1.24 6.00 2.13
C VAL A 372 2.72 6.22 2.46
N GLY A 373 3.33 7.14 1.72
CA GLY A 373 4.76 7.44 1.75
C GLY A 373 5.60 6.57 0.80
N SER A 374 5.40 5.24 0.80
CA SER A 374 6.18 4.30 -0.03
C SER A 374 6.07 4.57 -1.52
N GLY A 375 4.86 4.85 -1.99
CA GLY A 375 4.63 5.22 -3.39
C GLY A 375 5.41 6.45 -3.82
N LEU A 376 5.45 7.48 -2.97
CA LEU A 376 6.13 8.72 -3.31
C LEU A 376 7.66 8.52 -3.39
N TYR A 377 8.29 7.93 -2.37
CA TYR A 377 9.76 7.76 -2.46
C TYR A 377 10.14 6.75 -3.55
N GLY A 378 9.33 5.73 -3.81
CA GLY A 378 9.52 4.81 -4.94
C GLY A 378 9.47 5.53 -6.27
N MET A 379 8.43 6.35 -6.50
CA MET A 379 8.30 7.16 -7.71
C MET A 379 9.45 8.18 -7.87
N LEU A 380 9.91 8.79 -6.79
CA LEU A 380 11.07 9.70 -6.85
C LEU A 380 12.38 8.96 -7.17
N ILE A 381 12.55 7.72 -6.69
CA ILE A 381 13.70 6.88 -7.04
C ILE A 381 13.64 6.48 -8.52
N LEU A 382 12.45 6.11 -9.03
CA LEU A 382 12.26 5.87 -10.47
C LEU A 382 12.53 7.12 -11.31
N ALA A 383 12.14 8.30 -10.83
CA ALA A 383 12.49 9.57 -11.47
C ALA A 383 14.01 9.80 -11.49
N ILE A 384 14.73 9.45 -10.42
CA ILE A 384 16.20 9.50 -10.37
C ILE A 384 16.83 8.54 -11.38
N ILE A 385 16.35 7.29 -11.47
CA ILE A 385 16.81 6.31 -12.47
C ILE A 385 16.52 6.83 -13.88
N THR A 386 15.35 7.40 -14.11
CA THR A 386 14.95 7.98 -15.40
C THR A 386 15.88 9.12 -15.80
N VAL A 387 16.17 10.04 -14.88
CA VAL A 387 17.14 11.13 -15.11
C VAL A 387 18.53 10.58 -15.43
N PHE A 388 18.95 9.51 -14.76
CA PHE A 388 20.20 8.83 -15.04
C PHE A 388 20.26 8.32 -16.49
N VAL A 389 19.23 7.58 -16.92
CA VAL A 389 19.12 7.08 -18.30
C VAL A 389 19.09 8.25 -19.30
N ALA A 390 18.28 9.27 -19.04
CA ALA A 390 18.17 10.44 -19.91
C ALA A 390 19.49 11.21 -20.04
N GLY A 391 20.21 11.41 -18.93
CA GLY A 391 21.51 12.06 -18.92
C GLY A 391 22.53 11.30 -19.77
N LEU A 392 22.57 9.97 -19.64
CA LEU A 392 23.43 9.12 -20.47
C LEU A 392 23.11 9.22 -21.96
N MET A 393 21.82 9.21 -22.34
CA MET A 393 21.39 9.32 -23.73
C MET A 393 21.79 10.66 -24.38
N VAL A 394 21.81 11.75 -23.60
CA VAL A 394 22.19 13.09 -24.08
C VAL A 394 23.69 13.37 -23.89
N GLY A 395 24.44 12.45 -23.27
CA GLY A 395 25.87 12.61 -22.99
C GLY A 395 26.16 13.68 -21.92
N ARG A 396 25.25 13.89 -20.97
CA ARG A 396 25.38 14.87 -19.88
C ARG A 396 25.36 14.18 -18.52
N THR A 397 25.99 14.82 -17.53
CA THR A 397 25.95 14.34 -16.15
C THR A 397 24.50 14.37 -15.64
N PRO A 398 23.95 13.24 -15.17
CA PRO A 398 22.57 13.21 -14.69
C PRO A 398 22.36 14.06 -13.44
N GLU A 399 21.30 14.85 -13.43
CA GLU A 399 20.98 15.79 -12.37
C GLU A 399 19.46 15.85 -12.11
N TYR A 400 19.07 15.73 -10.84
CA TYR A 400 17.67 15.88 -10.39
C TYR A 400 17.61 16.92 -9.27
N LEU A 401 16.86 18.00 -9.47
CA LEU A 401 16.71 19.11 -8.50
C LEU A 401 18.06 19.69 -8.01
N GLY A 402 19.01 19.90 -8.92
CA GLY A 402 20.34 20.40 -8.56
C GLY A 402 21.25 19.35 -7.91
N LYS A 403 20.78 18.10 -7.73
CA LYS A 403 21.57 17.00 -7.17
C LYS A 403 22.17 16.15 -8.28
N ARG A 404 23.48 15.92 -8.22
CA ARG A 404 24.17 15.07 -9.19
C ARG A 404 23.94 13.60 -8.84
N ILE A 405 23.58 12.80 -9.83
CA ILE A 405 23.38 11.37 -9.67
C ILE A 405 24.66 10.66 -10.13
N GLY A 406 25.56 10.40 -9.18
CA GLY A 406 26.82 9.72 -9.42
C GLY A 406 26.73 8.20 -9.26
N PRO A 407 27.88 7.49 -9.33
CA PRO A 407 27.94 6.04 -9.18
C PRO A 407 27.38 5.51 -7.85
N ARG A 408 27.49 6.30 -6.76
CA ARG A 408 26.98 5.90 -5.45
C ARG A 408 25.46 6.00 -5.40
N GLU A 409 24.92 7.12 -5.85
CA GLU A 409 23.48 7.39 -5.87
C GLU A 409 22.75 6.40 -6.77
N ILE A 410 23.27 6.13 -7.97
CA ILE A 410 22.65 5.17 -8.88
C ILE A 410 22.71 3.74 -8.34
N LYS A 411 23.81 3.32 -7.68
CA LYS A 411 23.88 1.99 -7.04
C LYS A 411 22.79 1.82 -5.99
N LEU A 412 22.54 2.84 -5.15
CA LEU A 412 21.48 2.78 -4.14
C LEU A 412 20.09 2.73 -4.78
N ALA A 413 19.85 3.54 -5.82
CA ALA A 413 18.59 3.55 -6.55
C ALA A 413 18.33 2.22 -7.29
N SER A 414 19.34 1.64 -7.94
CA SER A 414 19.23 0.35 -8.61
C SER A 414 19.05 -0.80 -7.63
N LEU A 415 19.77 -0.81 -6.50
CA LEU A 415 19.56 -1.83 -5.46
C LEU A 415 18.14 -1.74 -4.89
N TYR A 416 17.61 -0.53 -4.67
CA TYR A 416 16.24 -0.33 -4.23
C TYR A 416 15.25 -0.98 -5.21
N PHE A 417 15.40 -0.69 -6.50
CA PHE A 417 14.52 -1.22 -7.55
C PHE A 417 14.58 -2.75 -7.65
N LEU A 418 15.75 -3.34 -7.45
CA LEU A 418 15.96 -4.79 -7.58
C LEU A 418 15.48 -5.61 -6.39
N VAL A 419 15.17 -5.00 -5.24
CA VAL A 419 14.73 -5.77 -4.05
C VAL A 419 13.46 -6.56 -4.35
N THR A 420 12.38 -5.87 -4.74
CA THR A 420 11.08 -6.52 -4.86
C THR A 420 11.06 -7.56 -5.98
N PRO A 421 11.60 -7.32 -7.20
CA PRO A 421 11.61 -8.36 -8.22
C PRO A 421 12.42 -9.59 -7.84
N ALA A 422 13.54 -9.42 -7.13
CA ALA A 422 14.32 -10.56 -6.66
C ALA A 422 13.50 -11.42 -5.67
N LEU A 423 12.82 -10.79 -4.71
CA LEU A 423 11.98 -11.50 -3.74
C LEU A 423 10.81 -12.23 -4.41
N VAL A 424 10.13 -11.58 -5.36
CA VAL A 424 9.01 -12.18 -6.10
C VAL A 424 9.46 -13.40 -6.88
N LEU A 425 10.49 -13.25 -7.72
CA LEU A 425 10.92 -14.31 -8.63
C LEU A 425 11.56 -15.48 -7.86
N ILE A 426 12.37 -15.21 -6.83
CA ILE A 426 12.96 -16.26 -6.00
C ILE A 426 11.88 -16.98 -5.19
N GLY A 427 10.97 -16.24 -4.55
CA GLY A 427 9.89 -16.81 -3.74
C GLY A 427 8.96 -17.69 -4.56
N ALA A 428 8.48 -17.19 -5.70
CA ALA A 428 7.64 -17.95 -6.62
C ALA A 428 8.37 -19.17 -7.19
N ALA A 429 9.66 -19.04 -7.56
CA ALA A 429 10.44 -20.18 -8.04
C ALA A 429 10.61 -21.28 -6.98
N ILE A 430 10.85 -20.91 -5.72
CA ILE A 430 10.95 -21.86 -4.60
C ILE A 430 9.61 -22.55 -4.35
N ALA A 431 8.52 -21.80 -4.25
CA ALA A 431 7.19 -22.37 -4.03
C ALA A 431 6.80 -23.32 -5.16
N MET A 432 7.07 -22.94 -6.40
CA MET A 432 6.83 -23.79 -7.56
C MET A 432 7.81 -24.96 -7.64
N ALA A 433 8.98 -24.96 -7.00
CA ALA A 433 9.91 -26.09 -7.04
C ALA A 433 9.50 -27.26 -6.13
N PHE A 434 8.82 -26.98 -5.01
CA PHE A 434 8.46 -28.00 -4.02
C PHE A 434 7.01 -28.49 -4.16
N PRO A 435 6.74 -29.81 -4.06
CA PRO A 435 5.38 -30.34 -4.17
C PRO A 435 4.40 -29.84 -3.12
N GLY A 436 4.87 -29.60 -1.88
CA GLY A 436 4.03 -29.12 -0.78
C GLY A 436 3.41 -27.76 -1.06
N PRO A 437 4.22 -26.68 -1.21
CA PRO A 437 3.72 -25.35 -1.51
C PRO A 437 2.96 -25.26 -2.84
N ARG A 438 3.39 -26.02 -3.85
CA ARG A 438 2.66 -26.10 -5.13
C ARG A 438 1.28 -26.74 -4.98
N GLY A 439 1.13 -27.69 -4.05
CA GLY A 439 -0.15 -28.34 -3.76
C GLY A 439 -1.18 -27.45 -3.06
N SER A 440 -0.80 -26.24 -2.64
CA SER A 440 -1.71 -25.26 -2.01
C SER A 440 -2.55 -24.46 -3.00
N MET A 441 -2.26 -24.58 -4.31
CA MET A 441 -3.02 -23.90 -5.36
C MET A 441 -4.45 -24.43 -5.41
N LEU A 442 -5.43 -23.54 -5.52
CA LEU A 442 -6.83 -23.92 -5.66
C LEU A 442 -7.12 -24.25 -7.13
N ASN A 443 -6.71 -23.35 -8.02
CA ASN A 443 -6.95 -23.48 -9.45
C ASN A 443 -5.83 -24.24 -10.16
N GLY A 444 -6.19 -24.96 -11.23
CA GLY A 444 -5.24 -25.66 -12.10
C GLY A 444 -4.59 -24.76 -13.16
N GLY A 445 -3.65 -25.32 -13.92
CA GLY A 445 -3.08 -24.67 -15.10
C GLY A 445 -2.33 -23.37 -14.80
N ALA A 446 -2.41 -22.41 -15.74
CA ALA A 446 -1.74 -21.12 -15.65
C ALA A 446 -2.31 -20.21 -14.54
N HIS A 447 -3.58 -20.39 -14.18
CA HIS A 447 -4.21 -19.64 -13.09
C HIS A 447 -3.62 -20.02 -11.72
N GLY A 448 -3.40 -21.32 -11.46
CA GLY A 448 -2.71 -21.76 -10.24
C GLY A 448 -1.30 -21.18 -10.08
N PHE A 449 -0.53 -21.07 -11.17
CA PHE A 449 0.75 -20.36 -11.11
C PHE A 449 0.56 -18.86 -10.80
N SER A 450 -0.50 -18.24 -11.35
CA SER A 450 -0.86 -16.85 -11.09
C SER A 450 -1.22 -16.61 -9.62
N GLU A 451 -1.91 -17.54 -8.94
CA GLU A 451 -2.15 -17.49 -7.49
C GLU A 451 -0.85 -17.38 -6.68
N VAL A 452 0.12 -18.28 -6.96
CA VAL A 452 1.42 -18.28 -6.29
C VAL A 452 2.19 -17.00 -6.60
N LEU A 453 2.24 -16.61 -7.87
CA LEU A 453 2.90 -15.38 -8.31
C LEU A 453 2.27 -14.15 -7.65
N TYR A 454 0.95 -14.10 -7.51
CA TYR A 454 0.22 -13.02 -6.84
C TYR A 454 0.59 -12.91 -5.38
N ALA A 455 0.58 -14.02 -4.65
CA ALA A 455 0.93 -14.04 -3.22
C ALA A 455 2.35 -13.48 -2.98
N PHE A 456 3.35 -13.94 -3.75
CA PHE A 456 4.72 -13.42 -3.62
C PHE A 456 4.88 -11.99 -4.11
N THR A 457 4.14 -11.60 -5.17
CA THR A 457 4.13 -10.21 -5.68
C THR A 457 3.58 -9.26 -4.63
N SER A 458 2.42 -9.58 -4.07
CA SER A 458 1.76 -8.79 -3.03
C SER A 458 2.61 -8.70 -1.77
N ALA A 459 3.08 -9.82 -1.23
CA ALA A 459 3.90 -9.84 -0.02
C ALA A 459 5.22 -9.06 -0.19
N SER A 460 5.91 -9.21 -1.34
CA SER A 460 7.20 -8.56 -1.57
C SER A 460 7.08 -7.06 -1.86
N ASN A 461 5.95 -6.60 -2.38
CA ASN A 461 5.68 -5.17 -2.60
C ASN A 461 4.90 -4.52 -1.44
N ASN A 462 4.60 -5.28 -0.38
CA ASN A 462 3.79 -4.85 0.75
C ASN A 462 2.38 -4.41 0.37
N ASN A 463 1.76 -5.03 -0.65
CA ASN A 463 0.41 -4.68 -1.07
C ASN A 463 -0.66 -5.21 -0.10
N GLY A 464 -0.66 -6.51 0.20
CA GLY A 464 -1.64 -7.14 1.09
C GLY A 464 -2.79 -7.86 0.41
N SER A 465 -3.14 -7.47 -0.82
CA SER A 465 -4.19 -8.18 -1.55
C SER A 465 -3.76 -9.62 -1.83
N ALA A 466 -4.74 -10.50 -1.92
CA ALA A 466 -4.55 -11.87 -2.32
C ALA A 466 -5.60 -12.23 -3.36
N PHE A 467 -5.27 -13.20 -4.22
CA PHE A 467 -6.30 -13.91 -4.96
C PHE A 467 -7.27 -14.61 -4.00
N ALA A 468 -6.76 -15.13 -2.88
CA ALA A 468 -7.51 -15.80 -1.81
C ALA A 468 -8.02 -17.23 -2.16
N GLY A 469 -7.68 -17.76 -3.33
CA GLY A 469 -7.77 -19.21 -3.60
C GLY A 469 -6.62 -20.01 -2.98
N LEU A 470 -5.40 -19.45 -3.00
CA LEU A 470 -4.19 -20.11 -2.47
C LEU A 470 -4.30 -20.37 -0.96
N THR A 471 -4.15 -21.63 -0.54
CA THR A 471 -4.09 -21.97 0.89
C THR A 471 -2.73 -21.62 1.48
N VAL A 472 -2.69 -20.51 2.23
CA VAL A 472 -1.44 -19.94 2.76
C VAL A 472 -1.21 -20.12 4.26
N ASP A 473 -2.21 -20.59 5.01
CA ASP A 473 -2.08 -20.97 6.42
C ASP A 473 -1.26 -22.26 6.56
N THR A 474 0.04 -22.14 6.28
CA THR A 474 1.02 -23.21 6.30
C THR A 474 2.35 -22.64 6.76
N TRP A 475 3.15 -23.47 7.45
CA TRP A 475 4.50 -23.10 7.85
C TRP A 475 5.36 -22.54 6.71
N PHE A 476 5.24 -23.08 5.50
CA PHE A 476 6.01 -22.59 4.37
C PHE A 476 5.59 -21.18 3.96
N TYR A 477 4.30 -20.97 3.65
CA TYR A 477 3.82 -19.69 3.14
C TYR A 477 3.89 -18.60 4.20
N ASP A 478 3.53 -18.88 5.45
CA ASP A 478 3.59 -17.87 6.51
C ASP A 478 5.00 -17.36 6.74
N VAL A 479 5.99 -18.26 6.76
CA VAL A 479 7.39 -17.87 6.94
C VAL A 479 7.93 -17.19 5.68
N ALA A 480 7.72 -17.77 4.49
CA ALA A 480 8.26 -17.25 3.24
C ALA A 480 7.68 -15.87 2.89
N LEU A 481 6.35 -15.70 2.96
CA LEU A 481 5.70 -14.42 2.72
C LEU A 481 6.07 -13.41 3.81
N GLY A 482 6.19 -13.85 5.07
CA GLY A 482 6.72 -13.04 6.17
C GLY A 482 8.11 -12.46 5.86
N LEU A 483 9.04 -13.29 5.38
CA LEU A 483 10.37 -12.84 4.98
C LEU A 483 10.33 -11.89 3.78
N CYS A 484 9.50 -12.17 2.78
CA CYS A 484 9.27 -11.26 1.66
C CYS A 484 8.77 -9.89 2.12
N MET A 485 7.83 -9.83 3.07
CA MET A 485 7.30 -8.58 3.62
C MET A 485 8.36 -7.78 4.38
N VAL A 486 9.14 -8.44 5.26
CA VAL A 486 10.24 -7.79 6.02
C VAL A 486 11.28 -7.21 5.07
N LEU A 487 11.75 -8.02 4.12
CA LEU A 487 12.80 -7.61 3.18
C LEU A 487 12.27 -6.57 2.18
N GLY A 488 11.06 -6.75 1.68
CA GLY A 488 10.37 -5.83 0.77
C GLY A 488 10.09 -4.45 1.39
N ARG A 489 9.92 -4.37 2.71
CA ARG A 489 9.71 -3.10 3.40
C ARG A 489 11.01 -2.45 3.84
N PHE A 490 11.79 -3.14 4.67
CA PHE A 490 12.86 -2.50 5.43
C PHE A 490 14.14 -2.31 4.62
N LEU A 491 14.47 -3.22 3.70
CA LEU A 491 15.65 -3.05 2.85
C LEU A 491 15.49 -1.84 1.90
N PRO A 492 14.35 -1.64 1.20
CA PRO A 492 14.08 -0.43 0.44
C PRO A 492 14.09 0.85 1.29
N ILE A 493 13.54 0.83 2.51
CA ILE A 493 13.63 1.97 3.44
C ILE A 493 15.09 2.35 3.75
N ILE A 494 15.93 1.35 4.07
CA ILE A 494 17.35 1.59 4.38
C ILE A 494 18.06 2.21 3.16
N LEU A 495 17.82 1.67 1.96
CA LEU A 495 18.41 2.15 0.71
C LEU A 495 17.94 3.57 0.36
N ALA A 496 16.64 3.85 0.53
CA ALA A 496 16.07 5.18 0.32
C ALA A 496 16.66 6.21 1.30
N LEU A 497 16.76 5.89 2.59
CA LEU A 497 17.36 6.78 3.58
C LEU A 497 18.87 6.99 3.33
N ALA A 498 19.59 5.94 2.91
CA ALA A 498 20.99 6.04 2.52
C ALA A 498 21.19 6.98 1.31
N LEU A 499 20.30 6.87 0.32
CA LEU A 499 20.28 7.73 -0.86
C LEU A 499 19.97 9.18 -0.47
N ALA A 500 18.93 9.40 0.34
CA ALA A 500 18.56 10.71 0.87
C ALA A 500 19.73 11.36 1.63
N GLY A 501 20.41 10.59 2.49
CA GLY A 501 21.60 11.05 3.19
C GLY A 501 22.77 11.37 2.27
N SER A 502 22.91 10.67 1.13
CA SER A 502 23.92 10.98 0.12
C SER A 502 23.62 12.30 -0.59
N LEU A 503 22.37 12.48 -1.02
CA LEU A 503 21.91 13.68 -1.71
C LEU A 503 21.97 14.93 -0.81
N ALA A 504 21.65 14.79 0.48
CA ALA A 504 21.68 15.89 1.45
C ALA A 504 23.07 16.51 1.63
N ARG A 505 24.12 15.68 1.53
CA ARG A 505 25.52 16.12 1.68
C ARG A 505 26.02 16.92 0.48
N GLN A 506 25.40 16.75 -0.68
CA GLN A 506 25.82 17.43 -1.89
C GLN A 506 25.55 18.94 -1.83
N THR A 507 26.39 19.71 -2.52
CA THR A 507 26.12 21.11 -2.83
C THR A 507 25.24 21.17 -4.09
N PRO A 508 24.04 21.78 -4.04
CA PRO A 508 23.18 21.93 -5.21
C PRO A 508 23.88 22.70 -6.33
N VAL A 509 23.70 22.23 -7.57
CA VAL A 509 24.22 22.87 -8.78
C VAL A 509 23.16 23.82 -9.35
N PRO A 510 23.52 25.05 -9.77
CA PRO A 510 22.59 25.95 -10.45
C PRO A 510 22.13 25.39 -11.80
N GLU A 511 20.90 25.72 -12.19
CA GLU A 511 20.37 25.35 -13.50
C GLU A 511 21.23 25.95 -14.63
N SER A 512 21.49 25.15 -15.66
CA SER A 512 22.24 25.53 -16.85
C SER A 512 21.42 25.23 -18.11
N VAL A 513 21.88 25.68 -19.28
CA VAL A 513 21.25 25.35 -20.57
C VAL A 513 21.22 23.83 -20.82
N GLY A 514 22.15 23.07 -20.23
CA GLY A 514 22.20 21.61 -20.34
C GLY A 514 21.36 20.87 -19.31
N THR A 515 20.70 21.57 -18.38
CA THR A 515 19.89 20.94 -17.34
C THR A 515 18.54 20.49 -17.91
N LEU A 516 18.23 19.20 -17.80
CA LEU A 516 16.97 18.65 -18.28
C LEU A 516 15.80 19.17 -17.42
N PRO A 517 14.77 19.80 -18.00
CA PRO A 517 13.64 20.29 -17.21
C PRO A 517 12.72 19.15 -16.76
N THR A 518 12.82 18.76 -15.48
CA THR A 518 12.13 17.59 -14.89
C THR A 518 10.66 17.81 -14.52
N HIS A 519 10.04 18.86 -15.03
CA HIS A 519 8.64 19.21 -14.73
C HIS A 519 7.75 19.34 -15.97
N ARG A 520 8.32 19.17 -17.17
CA ARG A 520 7.58 19.31 -18.43
C ARG A 520 6.92 17.98 -18.83
N PRO A 521 5.89 18.01 -19.71
CA PRO A 521 5.23 16.79 -20.19
C PRO A 521 6.19 15.74 -20.77
N GLN A 522 7.31 16.16 -21.41
CA GLN A 522 8.31 15.22 -21.92
C GLN A 522 8.92 14.37 -20.79
N PHE A 523 9.22 14.97 -19.64
CA PHE A 523 9.75 14.25 -18.50
C PHE A 523 8.70 13.31 -17.90
N VAL A 524 7.44 13.77 -17.80
CA VAL A 524 6.32 12.94 -17.33
C VAL A 524 6.17 11.68 -18.19
N GLY A 525 6.12 11.84 -19.51
CA GLY A 525 6.04 10.71 -20.44
C GLY A 525 7.26 9.78 -20.35
N MET A 526 8.46 10.35 -20.17
CA MET A 526 9.69 9.56 -20.04
C MET A 526 9.72 8.74 -18.74
N VAL A 527 9.33 9.30 -17.59
CA VAL A 527 9.27 8.54 -16.33
C VAL A 527 8.23 7.42 -16.43
N ALA A 528 7.04 7.70 -16.97
CA ALA A 528 6.02 6.69 -17.19
C ALA A 528 6.52 5.56 -18.12
N GLY A 529 7.14 5.92 -19.25
CA GLY A 529 7.69 4.96 -20.21
C GLY A 529 8.82 4.11 -19.64
N VAL A 530 9.79 4.72 -18.96
CA VAL A 530 10.91 3.99 -18.32
C VAL A 530 10.38 3.06 -17.23
N THR A 531 9.40 3.50 -16.44
CA THR A 531 8.77 2.65 -15.40
C THR A 531 8.14 1.40 -16.04
N LEU A 532 7.33 1.57 -17.09
CA LEU A 532 6.71 0.45 -17.80
C LEU A 532 7.74 -0.49 -18.42
N ILE A 533 8.77 0.04 -19.08
CA ILE A 533 9.81 -0.77 -19.72
C ILE A 533 10.57 -1.61 -18.70
N LEU A 534 11.01 -1.00 -17.59
CA LEU A 534 11.76 -1.72 -16.56
C LEU A 534 10.95 -2.87 -15.97
N VAL A 535 9.66 -2.65 -15.72
CA VAL A 535 8.77 -3.66 -15.13
C VAL A 535 8.45 -4.75 -16.15
N ALA A 536 8.08 -4.38 -17.38
CA ALA A 536 7.82 -5.33 -18.46
C ALA A 536 9.03 -6.24 -18.68
N LEU A 537 10.24 -5.68 -18.83
CA LEU A 537 11.45 -6.49 -19.04
C LEU A 537 11.78 -7.43 -17.86
N THR A 538 11.35 -7.08 -16.65
CA THR A 538 11.65 -7.87 -15.44
C THR A 538 10.66 -9.03 -15.27
N PHE A 539 9.37 -8.81 -15.51
CA PHE A 539 8.31 -9.77 -15.16
C PHE A 539 7.62 -10.42 -16.36
N PHE A 540 7.90 -9.98 -17.60
CA PHE A 540 7.24 -10.51 -18.80
C PHE A 540 7.29 -12.05 -18.89
N PRO A 541 8.43 -12.74 -18.60
CA PRO A 541 8.43 -14.20 -18.63
C PRO A 541 7.48 -14.85 -17.62
N ALA A 542 7.34 -14.28 -16.42
CA ALA A 542 6.41 -14.79 -15.42
C ALA A 542 4.96 -14.49 -15.81
N LEU A 543 4.67 -13.28 -16.29
CA LEU A 543 3.33 -12.92 -16.77
C LEU A 543 2.91 -13.77 -17.99
N ALA A 544 3.85 -14.12 -18.86
CA ALA A 544 3.64 -15.00 -20.01
C ALA A 544 3.21 -16.41 -19.62
N LEU A 545 3.68 -16.93 -18.48
CA LEU A 545 3.37 -18.28 -17.99
C LEU A 545 2.13 -18.33 -17.10
N GLY A 546 1.65 -17.19 -16.61
CA GLY A 546 0.46 -17.07 -15.78
C GLY A 546 -0.70 -16.42 -16.53
N PRO A 547 -1.04 -15.15 -16.23
CA PRO A 547 -2.26 -14.52 -16.74
C PRO A 547 -2.28 -14.39 -18.27
N LEU A 548 -1.15 -14.21 -18.95
CA LEU A 548 -1.17 -14.13 -20.42
C LEU A 548 -1.37 -15.50 -21.07
N ALA A 549 -0.88 -16.59 -20.47
CA ALA A 549 -1.15 -17.95 -20.98
C ALA A 549 -2.61 -18.33 -20.77
N GLU A 550 -3.23 -17.88 -19.69
CA GLU A 550 -4.64 -18.12 -19.44
C GLU A 550 -5.53 -17.27 -20.38
N GLY A 551 -5.25 -15.97 -20.55
CA GLY A 551 -6.12 -15.06 -21.31
C GLY A 551 -6.06 -15.16 -22.84
N ILE A 552 -5.18 -15.98 -23.40
CA ILE A 552 -5.12 -16.28 -24.85
C ILE A 552 -5.90 -17.54 -25.24
N HIS A 553 -6.43 -18.27 -24.26
CA HIS A 553 -7.24 -19.47 -24.42
C HIS A 553 -8.67 -19.20 -23.94
#